data_AF-A0A4R5WHD6-F1
#
_entry.id   AF-A0A4R5WHD6-F1
#
_cell.length_a   1.000
_cell.length_b   1.000
_cell.length_c   1.000
_cell.angle_alpha   90.00
_cell.angle_beta   90.00
_cell.angle_gamma   90.00
#
_symmetry.space_group_name_H-M   'P 1'
#
loop_
_entity.id
_entity.type
_entity.pdbx_description
1 polymer ?
#
loop_
_entity_poly.entity_id
_entity_poly.type
_entity_poly.pdbx_seq_one_letter_code
_entity_poly.pdbx_strand_id
1 'polypeptide(L)'
;MSGKAKKAAHSRALVFGEIEELRRKGFNQTEIANLHGVSRQAVSWHKTTYGGQKSTRQIVNQAWPWETTSSHSKSVAYQRLRDHGQFIAAGAREMSDFKRGRHAAWVKMMRENDFVLEFDPNIPPTPRIAPGGGFAYRKRDPRLDGFELLIRVNEFTNLTPEGRRLWSYAPGTSPHAIGPNATP
;
A
#
# COMPACT_ATOMS: atom_id res chain seq x y z
N MET A 1 -16.68 -47.37 -4.51
CA MET A 1 -17.18 -46.51 -5.60
C MET A 1 -18.27 -45.61 -5.03
N SER A 2 -17.91 -44.44 -4.47
CA SER A 2 -18.88 -43.53 -3.85
C SER A 2 -19.32 -42.49 -4.88
N GLY A 3 -20.58 -42.57 -5.30
CA GLY A 3 -21.19 -41.65 -6.26
C GLY A 3 -21.35 -40.27 -5.64
N LYS A 4 -20.58 -39.29 -6.13
CA LYS A 4 -20.84 -37.88 -5.86
C LYS A 4 -22.09 -37.46 -6.63
N ALA A 5 -23.14 -37.11 -5.89
CA ALA A 5 -24.33 -36.47 -6.42
C ALA A 5 -23.93 -35.21 -7.21
N LYS A 6 -24.18 -35.21 -8.52
CA LYS A 6 -24.12 -34.00 -9.34
C LYS A 6 -25.30 -33.10 -8.93
N LYS A 7 -25.05 -32.12 -8.07
CA LYS A 7 -25.96 -30.97 -7.94
C LYS A 7 -25.91 -30.21 -9.27
N ALA A 8 -26.99 -30.31 -10.04
CA ALA A 8 -27.24 -29.40 -11.15
C ALA A 8 -27.40 -27.99 -10.55
N ALA A 9 -26.37 -27.16 -10.69
CA ALA A 9 -26.45 -25.76 -10.30
C ALA A 9 -26.66 -24.93 -11.55
N HIS A 10 -27.78 -24.21 -11.61
CA HIS A 10 -27.94 -23.05 -12.48
C HIS A 10 -26.73 -22.13 -12.28
N SER A 11 -25.74 -22.20 -13.16
CA SER A 11 -24.64 -21.25 -13.17
C SER A 11 -25.20 -19.91 -13.65
N ARG A 12 -25.71 -19.10 -12.72
CA ARG A 12 -25.97 -17.69 -13.02
C ARG A 12 -24.65 -17.10 -13.50
N ALA A 13 -24.64 -16.59 -14.72
CA ALA A 13 -23.47 -15.95 -15.28
C ALA A 13 -22.95 -14.90 -14.28
N LEU A 14 -21.66 -14.94 -13.98
CA LEU A 14 -21.07 -14.07 -12.96
C LEU A 14 -20.98 -12.65 -13.53
N VAL A 15 -21.97 -11.80 -13.23
CA VAL A 15 -21.99 -10.42 -13.71
C VAL A 15 -21.12 -9.56 -12.81
N PHE A 16 -20.16 -8.84 -13.39
CA PHE A 16 -19.20 -8.02 -12.65
C PHE A 16 -19.86 -7.00 -11.70
N GLY A 17 -20.95 -6.35 -12.14
CA GLY A 17 -21.70 -5.40 -11.31
C GLY A 17 -22.29 -6.01 -10.03
N GLU A 18 -22.77 -7.25 -10.10
CA GLU A 18 -23.33 -7.98 -8.94
C GLU A 18 -22.24 -8.32 -7.91
N ILE A 19 -21.04 -8.70 -8.38
CA ILE A 19 -19.89 -8.98 -7.49
C ILE A 19 -19.54 -7.72 -6.68
N GLU A 20 -19.46 -6.55 -7.33
CA GLU A 20 -19.09 -5.30 -6.66
C GLU A 20 -20.18 -4.82 -5.70
N GLU A 21 -21.46 -5.02 -6.04
CA GLU A 21 -22.58 -4.71 -5.13
C GLU A 21 -22.53 -5.59 -3.86
N LEU A 22 -22.33 -6.89 -4.01
CA LEU A 22 -22.17 -7.82 -2.87
C LEU A 22 -20.96 -7.46 -2.02
N ARG A 23 -19.85 -7.03 -2.63
CA ARG A 23 -18.69 -6.54 -1.88
C ARG A 23 -19.00 -5.27 -1.09
N ARG A 24 -19.74 -4.32 -1.67
CA ARG A 24 -20.20 -3.12 -0.94
C ARG A 24 -21.10 -3.47 0.25
N LYS A 25 -21.86 -4.57 0.13
CA LYS A 25 -22.67 -5.14 1.22
C LYS A 25 -21.86 -5.95 2.25
N GLY A 26 -20.54 -6.06 2.09
CA GLY A 26 -19.64 -6.69 3.06
C GLY A 26 -19.32 -8.16 2.80
N PHE A 27 -19.83 -8.76 1.72
CA PHE A 27 -19.55 -10.16 1.41
C PHE A 27 -18.09 -10.37 0.96
N ASN A 28 -17.49 -11.46 1.42
CA ASN A 28 -16.17 -11.89 0.99
C ASN A 28 -16.23 -12.78 -0.27
N GLN A 29 -15.10 -12.99 -0.94
CA GLN A 29 -15.06 -13.73 -2.21
C GLN A 29 -15.55 -15.17 -2.11
N THR A 30 -15.37 -15.82 -0.96
CA THR A 30 -15.84 -17.19 -0.74
C THR A 30 -17.36 -17.22 -0.62
N GLU A 31 -17.95 -16.26 0.08
CA GLU A 31 -19.40 -16.13 0.18
C GLU A 31 -20.03 -15.80 -1.17
N ILE A 32 -19.44 -14.88 -1.94
CA ILE A 32 -19.88 -14.57 -3.30
C ILE A 32 -19.77 -15.81 -4.20
N ALA A 33 -18.67 -16.55 -4.11
CA ALA A 33 -18.50 -17.80 -4.85
C ALA A 33 -19.60 -18.81 -4.51
N ASN A 34 -19.93 -18.96 -3.22
CA ASN A 34 -21.01 -19.84 -2.76
C ASN A 34 -22.39 -19.38 -3.26
N LEU A 35 -22.68 -18.07 -3.24
CA LEU A 35 -23.95 -17.50 -3.72
C LEU A 35 -24.17 -17.73 -5.21
N HIS A 36 -23.09 -17.66 -6.01
CA HIS A 36 -23.16 -17.80 -7.46
C HIS A 36 -22.83 -19.20 -7.97
N GLY A 37 -22.50 -20.15 -7.08
CA GLY A 37 -22.14 -21.52 -7.46
C GLY A 37 -20.86 -21.62 -8.28
N VAL A 38 -19.92 -20.67 -8.12
CA VAL A 38 -18.64 -20.62 -8.83
C VAL A 38 -17.47 -20.85 -7.88
N SER A 39 -16.26 -20.95 -8.43
CA SER A 39 -15.05 -21.00 -7.59
C SER A 39 -14.64 -19.59 -7.13
N ARG A 40 -13.97 -19.49 -5.97
CA ARG A 40 -13.34 -18.24 -5.50
C ARG A 40 -12.37 -17.66 -6.55
N GLN A 41 -11.70 -18.54 -7.31
CA GLN A 41 -10.78 -18.11 -8.36
C GLN A 41 -11.51 -17.46 -9.54
N ALA A 42 -12.71 -17.95 -9.90
CA ALA A 42 -13.55 -17.32 -10.92
C ALA A 42 -13.99 -15.91 -10.50
N VAL A 43 -14.37 -15.72 -9.23
CA VAL A 43 -14.69 -14.39 -8.67
C VAL A 43 -13.46 -13.47 -8.70
N SER A 44 -12.29 -13.99 -8.32
CA SER A 44 -11.04 -13.22 -8.36
C SER A 44 -10.64 -12.82 -9.78
N TRP A 45 -10.77 -13.74 -10.74
CA TRP A 45 -10.47 -13.50 -12.16
C TRP A 45 -11.43 -12.46 -12.75
N HIS A 46 -12.74 -12.59 -12.52
CA HIS A 46 -13.72 -11.59 -12.98
C HIS A 46 -13.42 -10.19 -12.43
N LYS A 47 -12.99 -10.08 -11.16
CA LYS A 47 -12.58 -8.80 -10.56
C LYS A 47 -11.38 -8.19 -11.31
N THR A 48 -10.35 -8.98 -11.60
CA THR A 48 -9.15 -8.47 -12.27
C THR A 48 -9.38 -8.17 -13.75
N THR A 49 -10.23 -8.94 -14.42
CA THR A 49 -10.48 -8.84 -15.86
C THR A 49 -11.43 -7.69 -16.21
N TYR A 50 -12.47 -7.44 -15.40
CA TYR A 50 -13.52 -6.47 -15.72
C TYR A 50 -13.42 -5.15 -14.94
N GLY A 51 -12.23 -4.81 -14.44
CA GLY A 51 -11.97 -3.49 -13.85
C GLY A 51 -12.48 -3.29 -12.42
N GLY A 52 -12.49 -4.36 -11.60
CA GLY A 52 -12.82 -4.30 -10.18
C GLY A 52 -12.03 -3.24 -9.43
N GLN A 53 -12.68 -2.54 -8.50
CA GLN A 53 -12.01 -1.56 -7.66
C GLN A 53 -10.85 -2.25 -6.91
N LYS A 54 -9.64 -1.74 -7.13
CA LYS A 54 -8.43 -2.24 -6.47
C LYS A 54 -8.58 -1.98 -4.97
N SER A 55 -8.28 -2.99 -4.15
CA SER A 55 -8.22 -2.74 -2.72
C SER A 55 -7.05 -1.83 -2.38
N THR A 56 -7.12 -1.14 -1.23
CA THR A 56 -6.04 -0.30 -0.70
C THR A 56 -4.70 -1.03 -0.72
N ARG A 57 -4.68 -2.32 -0.33
CA ARG A 57 -3.49 -3.18 -0.40
C ARG A 57 -2.98 -3.38 -1.84
N GLN A 58 -3.87 -3.59 -2.81
CA GLN A 58 -3.46 -3.76 -4.21
C GLN A 58 -2.87 -2.48 -4.78
N ILE A 59 -3.45 -1.32 -4.46
CA ILE A 59 -2.94 0.00 -4.86
C ILE A 59 -1.52 0.20 -4.30
N VAL A 60 -1.35 0.03 -2.99
CA VAL A 60 -0.05 0.14 -2.29
C VAL A 60 0.99 -0.85 -2.83
N ASN A 61 0.58 -2.07 -3.17
CA ASN A 61 1.50 -3.07 -3.73
C ASN A 61 1.96 -2.71 -5.15
N GLN A 62 1.06 -2.23 -6.00
CA GLN A 62 1.37 -1.89 -7.39
C GLN A 62 2.23 -0.62 -7.50
N ALA A 63 2.05 0.30 -6.56
CA ALA A 63 2.82 1.53 -6.47
C ALA A 63 4.11 1.37 -5.65
N TRP A 64 4.38 0.17 -5.11
CA TRP A 64 5.56 -0.06 -4.26
C TRP A 64 6.85 0.24 -5.05
N PRO A 65 7.74 1.09 -4.51
CA PRO A 65 8.77 1.72 -5.34
C PRO A 65 10.03 0.86 -5.53
N TRP A 66 10.13 -0.29 -4.85
CA TRP A 66 11.36 -1.07 -4.78
C TRP A 66 11.14 -2.57 -4.93
N GLU A 67 12.13 -3.27 -5.46
CA GLU A 67 12.17 -4.73 -5.43
C GLU A 67 12.62 -5.22 -4.05
N THR A 68 11.67 -5.74 -3.26
CA THR A 68 11.93 -6.18 -1.88
C THR A 68 11.62 -7.67 -1.71
N THR A 69 12.41 -8.34 -0.87
CA THR A 69 12.21 -9.75 -0.52
C THR A 69 11.44 -9.89 0.80
N SER A 70 11.18 -11.14 1.21
CA SER A 70 10.52 -11.44 2.49
C SER A 70 11.35 -10.99 3.70
N SER A 71 12.69 -10.92 3.60
CA SER A 71 13.55 -10.45 4.70
C SER A 71 13.28 -8.97 5.02
N HIS A 72 13.04 -8.15 3.99
CA HIS A 72 12.75 -6.73 4.10
C HIS A 72 11.41 -6.45 4.79
N SER A 73 10.43 -7.34 4.65
CA SER A 73 9.08 -7.16 5.22
C SER A 73 9.04 -7.03 6.75
N LYS A 74 10.07 -7.56 7.43
CA LYS A 74 10.22 -7.48 8.90
C LYS A 74 10.82 -6.15 9.36
N SER A 75 11.34 -5.32 8.47
CA SER A 75 11.86 -3.99 8.80
C SER A 75 10.75 -3.06 9.29
N VAL A 76 11.07 -2.27 10.31
CA VAL A 76 10.18 -1.19 10.78
C VAL A 76 10.00 -0.16 9.67
N ALA A 77 11.06 0.20 8.93
CA ALA A 77 10.97 1.15 7.84
C ALA A 77 10.04 0.68 6.73
N TYR A 78 10.15 -0.59 6.32
CA TYR A 78 9.23 -1.21 5.35
C TYR A 78 7.76 -1.09 5.82
N GLN A 79 7.49 -1.50 7.07
CA GLN A 79 6.14 -1.48 7.62
C GLN A 79 5.57 -0.05 7.70
N ARG A 80 6.39 0.93 8.09
CA ARG A 80 5.95 2.32 8.19
C ARG A 80 5.63 2.94 6.84
N LEU A 81 6.41 2.64 5.81
CA LEU A 81 6.09 3.10 4.46
C LEU A 81 4.79 2.46 3.95
N ARG A 82 4.56 1.17 4.23
CA ARG A 82 3.27 0.51 3.91
C ARG A 82 2.09 1.13 4.64
N ASP A 83 2.26 1.45 5.92
CA ASP A 83 1.23 2.14 6.71
C ASP A 83 0.93 3.52 6.13
N HIS A 84 1.95 4.24 5.68
CA HIS A 84 1.82 5.52 5.02
C HIS A 84 1.08 5.41 3.67
N GLY A 85 1.43 4.44 2.82
CA GLY A 85 0.71 4.22 1.57
C GLY A 85 -0.77 3.91 1.80
N GLN A 86 -1.10 3.12 2.84
CA GLN A 86 -2.50 2.88 3.21
C GLN A 86 -3.20 4.16 3.65
N PHE A 87 -2.53 5.00 4.44
CA PHE A 87 -3.06 6.28 4.88
C PHE A 87 -3.38 7.21 3.70
N ILE A 88 -2.48 7.34 2.71
CA ILE A 88 -2.70 8.19 1.54
C ILE A 88 -3.73 7.60 0.56
N ALA A 89 -3.82 6.26 0.48
CA ALA A 89 -4.75 5.59 -0.43
C ALA A 89 -6.21 5.59 0.09
N ALA A 90 -6.44 5.47 1.40
CA ALA A 90 -7.79 5.30 1.95
C ALA A 90 -8.10 6.14 3.20
N GLY A 91 -7.14 6.93 3.68
CA GLY A 91 -7.30 7.79 4.84
C GLY A 91 -7.16 7.07 6.19
N ALA A 92 -7.18 7.87 7.25
CA ALA A 92 -6.96 7.40 8.62
C ALA A 92 -8.06 6.46 9.15
N ARG A 93 -9.29 6.55 8.62
CA ARG A 93 -10.47 5.82 9.11
C ARG A 93 -10.36 4.31 8.88
N GLU A 94 -9.63 3.87 7.86
CA GLU A 94 -9.40 2.44 7.55
C GLU A 94 -8.24 1.81 8.35
N MET A 95 -7.66 2.54 9.31
CA MET A 95 -6.56 2.07 10.14
C MET A 95 -7.04 1.84 11.58
N SER A 96 -6.41 0.91 12.32
CA SER A 96 -6.64 0.82 13.77
C SER A 96 -5.97 1.99 14.51
N ASP A 97 -6.43 2.30 15.72
CA ASP A 97 -5.84 3.37 16.56
C ASP A 97 -4.33 3.18 16.76
N PHE A 98 -3.93 1.95 17.08
CA PHE A 98 -2.52 1.61 17.24
C PHE A 98 -1.71 1.86 15.97
N LYS A 99 -2.29 1.57 14.80
CA LYS A 99 -1.63 1.80 13.51
C LYS A 99 -1.54 3.29 13.18
N ARG A 100 -2.61 4.06 13.43
CA ARG A 100 -2.63 5.52 13.30
C ARG A 100 -1.57 6.18 14.17
N GLY A 101 -1.49 5.82 15.45
CA GLY A 101 -0.52 6.40 16.39
C GLY A 101 0.93 6.19 15.94
N ARG A 102 1.27 4.97 15.49
CA ARG A 102 2.62 4.66 14.98
C ARG A 102 2.94 5.37 13.66
N HIS A 103 1.96 5.49 12.76
CA HIS A 103 2.12 6.25 11.52
C HIS A 103 2.34 7.73 11.81
N ALA A 104 1.52 8.33 12.68
CA ALA A 104 1.66 9.74 13.06
C ALA A 104 3.01 10.04 13.71
N ALA A 105 3.47 9.17 14.62
CA ALA A 105 4.80 9.29 15.24
C ALA A 105 5.93 9.18 14.21
N TRP A 106 5.80 8.26 13.24
CA TRP A 106 6.79 8.11 12.17
C TRP A 106 6.83 9.33 11.25
N VAL A 107 5.67 9.81 10.77
CA VAL A 107 5.60 11.03 9.94
C VAL A 107 6.13 12.25 10.70
N LYS A 108 5.85 12.37 12.00
CA LYS A 108 6.42 13.42 12.86
C LYS A 108 7.96 13.35 12.86
N MET A 109 8.53 12.18 13.13
CA MET A 109 9.99 11.95 13.11
C MET A 109 10.61 12.25 11.75
N MET A 110 9.97 11.87 10.65
CA MET A 110 10.43 12.18 9.29
C MET A 110 10.51 13.70 9.04
N ARG A 111 9.53 14.46 9.55
CA ARG A 111 9.47 15.92 9.38
C ARG A 111 10.48 16.65 10.26
N GLU A 112 10.49 16.34 11.55
CA GLU A 112 11.37 17.01 12.52
C GLU A 112 12.85 16.83 12.20
N ASN A 113 13.20 15.70 11.59
CA ASN A 113 14.58 15.40 11.21
C ASN A 113 14.90 15.69 9.74
N ASP A 114 13.92 16.18 8.98
CA ASP A 114 13.99 16.30 7.51
C ASP A 114 14.61 15.06 6.85
N PHE A 115 14.01 13.91 7.17
CA PHE A 115 14.43 12.62 6.66
C PHE A 115 13.66 12.21 5.41
N VAL A 116 14.34 11.38 4.62
CA VAL A 116 13.80 10.53 3.57
C VAL A 116 14.18 9.09 3.87
N LEU A 117 13.33 8.16 3.43
CA LEU A 117 13.61 6.74 3.50
C LEU A 117 14.27 6.29 2.18
N GLU A 118 15.50 5.81 2.28
CA GLU A 118 16.25 5.23 1.18
C GLU A 118 16.11 3.71 1.19
N PHE A 119 16.05 3.12 0.00
CA PHE A 119 16.28 1.70 -0.20
C PHE A 119 17.45 1.47 -1.16
N ASP A 120 18.38 0.63 -0.75
CA ASP A 120 19.47 0.10 -1.56
C ASP A 120 19.79 -1.31 -1.02
N PRO A 121 19.72 -2.36 -1.85
CA PRO A 121 19.92 -3.74 -1.40
C PRO A 121 21.30 -4.00 -0.79
N ASN A 122 22.28 -3.13 -1.02
CA ASN A 122 23.63 -3.22 -0.47
C ASN A 122 23.77 -2.60 0.93
N ILE A 123 22.75 -1.88 1.42
CA ILE A 123 22.77 -1.32 2.77
C ILE A 123 22.78 -2.48 3.78
N PRO A 124 23.78 -2.54 4.68
CA PRO A 124 23.90 -3.63 5.64
C PRO A 124 22.76 -3.61 6.66
N PRO A 125 22.45 -4.77 7.27
CA PRO A 125 21.46 -4.86 8.34
C PRO A 125 21.72 -3.87 9.48
N THR A 126 20.67 -3.13 9.85
CA THR A 126 20.67 -2.30 11.05
C THR A 126 19.77 -2.94 12.10
N PRO A 127 20.28 -3.33 13.28
CA PRO A 127 19.48 -3.92 14.33
C PRO A 127 18.23 -3.10 14.66
N ARG A 128 17.09 -3.77 14.86
CA ARG A 128 15.76 -3.20 15.18
C ARG A 128 15.10 -2.35 14.09
N ILE A 129 15.87 -1.67 13.23
CA ILE A 129 15.33 -0.81 12.17
C ILE A 129 15.12 -1.61 10.88
N ALA A 130 16.18 -2.24 10.39
CA ALA A 130 16.24 -2.96 9.14
C ALA A 130 17.10 -4.23 9.32
N PRO A 131 16.62 -5.23 10.06
CA PRO A 131 17.40 -6.44 10.36
C PRO A 131 17.71 -7.28 9.11
N GLY A 132 16.99 -7.07 8.00
CA GLY A 132 17.27 -7.68 6.71
C GLY A 132 18.14 -6.84 5.78
N GLY A 133 18.68 -5.70 6.23
CA GLY A 133 19.35 -4.72 5.38
C GLY A 133 18.37 -3.91 4.52
N GLY A 134 18.91 -3.20 3.55
CA GLY A 134 18.13 -2.55 2.49
C GLY A 134 17.67 -1.13 2.80
N PHE A 135 17.32 -0.80 4.05
CA PHE A 135 16.69 0.49 4.39
C PHE A 135 17.57 1.38 5.26
N ALA A 136 17.59 2.68 4.94
CA ALA A 136 18.21 3.70 5.79
C ALA A 136 17.37 4.99 5.80
N TYR A 137 17.30 5.65 6.96
CA TYR A 137 16.86 7.04 7.03
C TYR A 137 18.03 7.94 6.66
N ARG A 138 17.82 8.84 5.71
CA ARG A 138 18.83 9.80 5.26
C ARG A 138 18.31 11.21 5.44
N LYS A 139 19.21 12.15 5.68
CA LYS A 139 18.89 13.58 5.52
C LYS A 139 18.48 13.81 4.07
N ARG A 140 17.40 14.57 3.89
CA ARG A 140 16.89 14.97 2.58
C ARG A 140 17.96 15.73 1.80
N ASP A 141 18.10 15.40 0.53
CA ASP A 141 18.77 16.22 -0.45
C ASP A 141 17.70 16.81 -1.37
N PRO A 142 17.37 18.12 -1.24
CA PRO A 142 16.34 18.74 -2.06
C PRO A 142 16.53 18.61 -3.57
N ARG A 143 17.79 18.45 -4.04
CA ARG A 143 18.08 18.32 -5.47
C ARG A 143 17.69 16.94 -6.01
N LEU A 144 17.76 15.91 -5.18
CA LEU A 144 17.45 14.52 -5.56
C LEU A 144 16.03 14.15 -5.18
N ASP A 145 15.64 14.47 -3.94
CA ASP A 145 14.42 13.99 -3.30
C ASP A 145 13.25 14.96 -3.52
N GLY A 146 13.54 16.23 -3.82
CA GLY A 146 12.57 17.32 -3.72
C GLY A 146 12.08 17.50 -2.28
N PHE A 147 11.00 18.26 -2.11
CA PHE A 147 10.49 18.63 -0.78
C PHE A 147 9.31 17.79 -0.31
N GLU A 148 8.60 17.14 -1.23
CA GLU A 148 7.35 16.44 -0.92
C GLU A 148 7.53 14.94 -0.67
N LEU A 149 8.56 14.31 -1.24
CA LEU A 149 8.73 12.85 -1.15
C LEU A 149 9.22 12.43 0.25
N LEU A 150 8.66 11.36 0.78
CA LEU A 150 9.13 10.66 1.99
C LEU A 150 10.22 9.62 1.68
N ILE A 151 10.49 9.35 0.40
CA ILE A 151 11.49 8.40 -0.04
C ILE A 151 12.58 9.09 -0.86
N ARG A 152 13.78 8.52 -0.83
CA ARG A 152 14.85 8.88 -1.78
C ARG A 152 14.65 8.15 -3.09
N VAL A 153 14.83 8.88 -4.20
CA VAL A 153 14.85 8.30 -5.55
C VAL A 153 16.29 8.06 -5.97
N ASN A 154 16.65 6.79 -6.12
CA ASN A 154 17.96 6.32 -6.58
C ASN A 154 17.80 5.26 -7.69
N GLU A 155 18.89 4.63 -8.11
CA GLU A 155 18.91 3.61 -9.17
C GLU A 155 18.05 2.36 -8.87
N PHE A 156 17.75 2.09 -7.61
CA PHE A 156 16.89 0.97 -7.19
C PHE A 156 15.41 1.33 -7.12
N THR A 157 15.05 2.57 -7.46
CA THR A 157 13.71 3.12 -7.28
C THR A 157 12.93 3.19 -8.59
N ASN A 158 11.82 2.45 -8.66
CA ASN A 158 10.84 2.57 -9.73
C ASN A 158 9.63 3.41 -9.27
N LEU A 159 9.72 4.73 -9.45
CA LEU A 159 8.69 5.66 -9.00
C LEU A 159 7.61 5.90 -10.07
N THR A 160 6.50 5.16 -9.98
CA THR A 160 5.31 5.39 -10.82
C THR A 160 4.59 6.70 -10.44
N PRO A 161 3.73 7.27 -11.31
CA PRO A 161 2.92 8.44 -10.95
C PRO A 161 2.06 8.22 -9.69
N GLU A 162 1.46 7.04 -9.54
CA GLU A 162 0.71 6.68 -8.34
C GLU A 162 1.64 6.50 -7.13
N GLY A 163 2.83 5.94 -7.34
CA GLY A 163 3.88 5.91 -6.31
C GLY A 163 4.27 7.31 -5.82
N ARG A 164 4.46 8.28 -6.73
CA ARG A 164 4.75 9.67 -6.36
C ARG A 164 3.66 10.24 -5.46
N ARG A 165 2.39 9.98 -5.76
CA ARG A 165 1.26 10.37 -4.90
C ARG A 165 1.32 9.69 -3.53
N LEU A 166 1.50 8.36 -3.50
CA LEU A 166 1.47 7.57 -2.26
C LEU A 166 2.66 7.80 -1.33
N TRP A 167 3.84 8.12 -1.88
CA TRP A 167 5.09 8.26 -1.13
C TRP A 167 5.47 9.72 -0.88
N SER A 168 4.53 10.64 -1.08
CA SER A 168 4.68 12.04 -0.68
C SER A 168 4.01 12.29 0.67
N TYR A 169 4.40 13.38 1.34
CA TYR A 169 3.60 13.91 2.43
C TYR A 169 2.14 14.13 2.00
N ALA A 170 1.21 14.05 2.96
CA ALA A 170 -0.15 14.50 2.67
C ALA A 170 -0.11 16.00 2.28
N PRO A 171 -1.01 16.46 1.39
CA PRO A 171 -0.98 17.83 0.89
C PRO A 171 -0.85 18.88 2.01
N GLY A 172 0.12 19.78 1.89
CA GLY A 172 0.38 20.85 2.85
C GLY A 172 1.01 20.41 4.18
N THR A 173 1.42 19.14 4.31
CA THR A 173 2.02 18.61 5.55
C THR A 173 3.53 18.36 5.46
N SER A 174 4.12 18.62 4.29
CA SER A 174 5.58 18.64 4.08
C SER A 174 6.25 19.64 5.02
N PRO A 175 7.44 19.35 5.56
CA PRO A 175 8.16 20.27 6.44
C PRO A 175 8.62 21.54 5.70
N HIS A 176 8.61 21.50 4.37
CA HIS A 176 8.96 22.61 3.49
C HIS A 176 7.75 23.17 2.74
N ALA A 177 6.53 22.74 3.11
CA ALA A 177 5.33 23.34 2.56
C ALA A 177 5.31 24.82 2.92
N ILE A 178 5.27 25.68 1.91
CA ILE A 178 5.00 27.11 2.08
C ILE A 178 3.60 27.20 2.69
N GLY A 179 3.53 27.46 4.00
CA GLY A 179 2.26 27.65 4.67
C GLY A 179 1.50 28.83 4.05
N PRO A 180 0.17 28.92 4.23
CA PRO A 180 -0.62 30.06 3.74
C PRO A 180 -0.18 31.43 4.31
N ASN A 181 0.80 31.46 5.23
CA ASN A 181 1.33 32.67 5.87
C ASN A 181 2.82 32.96 5.54
N ALA A 182 3.40 32.34 4.52
CA ALA A 182 4.73 32.76 4.07
C ALA A 182 4.61 34.02 3.19
N THR A 183 4.75 35.18 3.82
CA THR A 183 4.95 36.47 3.12
C THR A 183 6.38 36.52 2.57
N PRO A 184 6.63 37.12 1.38
CA PRO A 184 7.96 37.24 0.79
C PRO A 184 8.98 37.97 1.67
#